data_AF-A0A0C4FDM1-F1
#
_entry.id   AF-A0A0C4FDM1-F1
#
_cell.length_a   1.000
_cell.length_b   1.000
_cell.length_c   1.000
_cell.angle_alpha   90.00
_cell.angle_beta   90.00
_cell.angle_gamma   90.00
#
_symmetry.space_group_name_H-M   'P 1'
#
loop_
_entity.id
_entity.type
_entity.pdbx_description
1 polymer ?
#
loop_
_entity_poly.entity_id
_entity_poly.type
_entity_poly.pdbx_seq_one_letter_code
_entity_poly.pdbx_strand_id
1 'polypeptide(L)'
;LLTYSEAFNEQAIDQFYYLQVDFVIQRITCLAAKRSEYNTWCKRLDYNGPSLIAWYGIRWNIKFQSRNRGYQACKIIRKLLENERDRQEREGGKNYYNKMEISQEEWDVVKKLNNMLGVSLHLSFPGIILPHQMILSRNFIS
;
A
#
# COMPACT_ATOMS: atom_id res chain seq x y z
N LEU A 1 23.85 -17.98 -14.65
CA LEU A 1 23.66 -18.26 -13.21
C LEU A 1 23.54 -16.94 -12.47
N LEU A 2 22.48 -16.17 -12.75
CA LEU A 2 21.94 -15.23 -11.77
C LEU A 2 21.07 -16.12 -10.89
N THR A 3 21.58 -16.42 -9.70
CA THR A 3 21.21 -17.61 -8.94
C THR A 3 19.87 -17.38 -8.24
N TYR A 4 19.07 -18.44 -8.14
CA TYR A 4 17.79 -18.55 -7.43
C TYR A 4 17.66 -17.73 -6.12
N SER A 5 18.77 -17.46 -5.42
CA SER A 5 18.86 -16.56 -4.27
C SER A 5 18.50 -15.09 -4.56
N GLU A 6 18.85 -14.56 -5.72
CA GLU A 6 18.55 -13.18 -6.13
C GLU A 6 17.05 -13.01 -6.40
N ALA A 7 16.45 -13.94 -7.14
CA ALA A 7 15.01 -13.95 -7.42
C ALA A 7 14.16 -14.14 -6.16
N PHE A 8 14.58 -15.01 -5.22
CA PHE A 8 13.90 -15.18 -3.93
C PHE A 8 13.97 -13.90 -3.08
N ASN A 9 15.11 -13.23 -3.06
CA ASN A 9 15.28 -11.97 -2.35
C ASN A 9 14.43 -10.85 -2.95
N GLU A 10 14.38 -10.70 -4.28
CA GLU A 10 13.50 -9.74 -4.95
C GLU A 10 12.03 -9.98 -4.60
N GLN A 11 11.58 -11.24 -4.62
CA GLN A 11 10.19 -11.57 -4.28
C GLN A 11 9.85 -11.34 -2.80
N ALA A 12 10.81 -11.56 -1.88
CA ALA A 12 10.65 -11.27 -0.47
C ALA A 12 10.61 -9.75 -0.20
N ILE A 13 11.46 -8.99 -0.89
CA ILE A 13 11.51 -7.53 -0.83
C ILE A 13 10.20 -6.91 -1.35
N ASP A 14 9.66 -7.43 -2.45
CA ASP A 14 8.37 -7.01 -3.00
C ASP A 14 7.20 -7.24 -2.02
N GLN A 15 7.18 -8.40 -1.37
CA GLN A 15 6.17 -8.71 -0.34
C GLN A 15 6.31 -7.80 0.87
N PHE A 16 7.54 -7.49 1.28
CA PHE A 16 7.82 -6.61 2.40
C PHE A 16 7.23 -5.21 2.19
N TYR A 17 7.54 -4.54 1.07
CA TYR A 17 7.01 -3.19 0.79
C TYR A 17 5.49 -3.15 0.69
N TYR A 18 4.89 -4.21 0.17
CA TYR A 18 3.45 -4.34 0.15
C TYR A 18 2.84 -4.44 1.55
N LEU A 19 3.42 -5.23 2.45
CA LEU A 19 2.97 -5.35 3.82
C LEU A 19 3.10 -4.02 4.57
N GLN A 20 4.18 -3.28 4.30
CA GLN A 20 4.39 -1.94 4.85
C GLN A 20 3.25 -0.98 4.49
N VAL A 21 2.96 -0.86 3.20
CA VAL A 21 1.91 0.04 2.69
C VAL A 21 0.53 -0.41 3.17
N ASP A 22 0.23 -1.70 3.08
CA ASP A 22 -1.05 -2.27 3.52
C ASP A 22 -1.28 -1.98 5.02
N PHE A 23 -0.24 -2.11 5.86
CA PHE A 23 -0.30 -1.79 7.29
C PHE A 23 -0.65 -0.33 7.55
N VAL A 24 0.06 0.62 6.92
CA VAL A 24 -0.17 2.05 7.16
C VAL A 24 -1.57 2.48 6.70
N ILE A 25 -1.99 2.03 5.52
CA ILE A 25 -3.34 2.29 5.01
C ILE A 25 -4.38 1.75 5.99
N GLN A 26 -4.22 0.51 6.45
CA GLN A 26 -5.13 -0.10 7.42
C GLN A 26 -5.19 0.71 8.72
N ARG A 27 -4.05 1.16 9.26
CA ARG A 27 -4.03 1.98 10.48
C ARG A 27 -4.79 3.30 10.29
N ILE A 28 -4.62 3.97 9.15
CA ILE A 28 -5.34 5.22 8.85
C ILE A 28 -6.84 4.97 8.74
N THR A 29 -7.26 3.94 7.99
CA THR A 29 -8.68 3.69 7.73
C THR A 29 -9.43 3.12 8.94
N CYS A 30 -8.74 2.40 9.84
CA CYS A 30 -9.36 1.75 10.99
C CYS A 30 -9.95 2.72 12.02
N LEU A 31 -9.35 3.90 12.24
CA LEU A 31 -9.81 4.85 13.27
C LEU A 31 -10.45 6.10 12.67
N ALA A 32 -11.57 6.52 13.24
CA ALA A 32 -12.26 7.75 12.83
C ALA A 32 -11.37 8.99 13.00
N ALA A 33 -10.64 9.08 14.11
CA ALA A 33 -9.70 10.17 14.35
C ALA A 33 -8.60 10.25 13.28
N LYS A 34 -8.01 9.10 12.90
CA LYS A 34 -6.96 9.05 11.87
C LYS A 34 -7.47 9.30 10.46
N ARG A 35 -8.70 8.87 10.13
CA ARG A 35 -9.39 9.28 8.90
C ARG A 35 -9.63 10.79 8.85
N SER A 36 -10.03 11.39 9.97
CA SER A 36 -10.20 12.85 10.07
C SER A 36 -8.89 13.61 9.88
N GLU A 37 -7.81 13.12 10.50
CA GLU A 37 -6.46 13.67 10.34
C GLU A 37 -6.00 13.59 8.88
N TYR A 38 -6.17 12.43 8.24
CA TYR A 38 -5.90 12.24 6.81
C TYR A 38 -6.68 13.24 5.95
N ASN A 39 -7.99 13.36 6.14
CA ASN A 39 -8.83 14.29 5.37
C ASN A 39 -8.41 15.75 5.56
N THR A 40 -7.97 16.11 6.77
CA THR A 40 -7.45 17.46 7.05
C THR A 40 -6.19 17.74 6.26
N TRP A 41 -5.26 16.78 6.20
CA TRP A 41 -4.04 16.91 5.41
C TRP A 41 -4.28 16.87 3.90
N CYS A 42 -5.27 16.10 3.42
CA CYS A 42 -5.69 16.17 2.02
C CYS A 42 -6.08 17.60 1.63
N LYS A 43 -6.88 18.28 2.46
CA LYS A 43 -7.27 19.68 2.22
C LYS A 43 -6.08 20.62 2.28
N ARG A 44 -5.19 20.44 3.27
CA ARG A 44 -4.02 21.32 3.47
C ARG A 44 -2.98 21.21 2.35
N LEU A 45 -2.85 20.04 1.73
CA LEU A 45 -1.89 19.80 0.66
C LEU A 45 -2.55 19.74 -0.73
N ASP A 46 -3.80 20.23 -0.85
CA ASP A 46 -4.59 20.26 -2.09
C ASP A 46 -4.62 18.92 -2.85
N TYR A 47 -4.78 17.83 -2.09
CA TYR A 47 -4.92 16.50 -2.64
C TYR A 47 -6.38 16.23 -3.02
N ASN A 48 -6.62 16.20 -4.33
CA ASN A 48 -7.94 15.93 -4.93
C ASN A 48 -8.12 14.46 -5.39
N GLY A 49 -7.22 13.57 -4.97
CA GLY A 49 -7.31 12.15 -5.31
C GLY A 49 -8.28 11.37 -4.42
N PRO A 50 -8.48 10.08 -4.70
CA PRO A 50 -9.44 9.25 -3.98
C PRO A 50 -9.03 9.01 -2.51
N SER A 51 -10.02 8.86 -1.64
CA SER A 51 -9.82 8.45 -0.24
C SER A 51 -9.23 7.05 -0.13
N LEU A 52 -8.40 6.84 0.89
CA LEU A 52 -7.84 5.52 1.20
C LEU A 52 -8.92 4.49 1.48
N ILE A 53 -8.67 3.25 1.04
CA ILE A 53 -9.49 2.07 1.33
C ILE A 53 -8.53 0.97 1.78
N ALA A 54 -8.85 0.28 2.87
CA ALA A 54 -8.08 -0.88 3.28
C ALA A 54 -8.68 -2.16 2.71
N TRP A 55 -7.81 -3.10 2.37
CA TRP A 55 -8.18 -4.44 1.96
C TRP A 55 -8.28 -5.32 3.23
N TYR A 56 -9.45 -5.40 3.85
CA TYR A 56 -9.65 -6.25 5.05
C TYR A 56 -9.80 -7.74 4.68
N GLY A 57 -8.95 -8.27 3.79
CA GLY A 57 -9.02 -9.67 3.35
C GLY A 57 -10.12 -10.00 2.33
N ILE A 58 -10.79 -8.97 1.79
CA ILE A 58 -12.04 -9.14 1.02
C ILE A 58 -11.79 -9.66 -0.41
N ARG A 59 -11.06 -8.92 -1.25
CA ARG A 59 -10.82 -9.26 -2.67
C ARG A 59 -9.50 -8.68 -3.20
N TRP A 60 -8.85 -9.39 -4.14
CA TRP A 60 -7.59 -8.94 -4.79
C TRP A 60 -7.73 -7.59 -5.49
N ASN A 61 -8.86 -7.34 -6.16
CA ASN A 61 -9.13 -6.03 -6.78
C ASN A 61 -9.09 -4.88 -5.76
N ILE A 62 -9.62 -5.10 -4.55
CA ILE A 62 -9.59 -4.09 -3.47
C ILE A 62 -8.15 -3.91 -2.98
N LYS A 63 -7.36 -4.99 -2.90
CA LYS A 63 -5.94 -4.92 -2.53
C LYS A 63 -5.12 -4.07 -3.51
N PHE A 64 -5.32 -4.29 -4.80
CA PHE A 64 -4.71 -3.50 -5.87
C PHE A 64 -5.10 -2.02 -5.78
N GLN A 65 -6.40 -1.74 -5.65
CA GLN A 65 -6.90 -0.37 -5.54
C GLN A 65 -6.39 0.32 -4.26
N SER A 66 -6.37 -0.39 -3.13
CA SER A 66 -5.83 0.09 -1.86
C SER A 66 -4.41 0.65 -2.05
N ARG A 67 -3.51 -0.14 -2.63
CA ARG A 67 -2.11 0.25 -2.86
C ARG A 67 -1.98 1.39 -3.87
N ASN A 68 -2.75 1.36 -4.96
CA ASN A 68 -2.75 2.44 -5.94
C ASN A 68 -3.18 3.79 -5.32
N ARG A 69 -4.23 3.77 -4.48
CA ARG A 69 -4.67 4.96 -3.74
C ARG A 69 -3.65 5.39 -2.69
N GLY A 70 -3.02 4.43 -2.01
CA GLY A 70 -1.90 4.67 -1.11
C GLY A 70 -0.76 5.42 -1.79
N TYR A 71 -0.35 4.99 -2.98
CA TYR A 71 0.67 5.67 -3.77
C TYR A 71 0.25 7.09 -4.16
N GLN A 72 -0.98 7.28 -4.66
CA GLN A 72 -1.48 8.62 -5.01
C GLN A 72 -1.45 9.56 -3.79
N ALA A 73 -1.79 9.03 -2.61
CA ALA A 73 -1.78 9.75 -1.35
C ALA A 73 -0.44 9.68 -0.60
N CYS A 74 0.67 9.23 -1.22
CA CYS A 74 1.92 8.96 -0.51
C CYS A 74 2.47 10.20 0.22
N LYS A 75 2.28 11.40 -0.36
CA LYS A 75 2.64 12.67 0.29
C LYS A 75 1.83 12.94 1.56
N ILE A 76 0.53 12.64 1.53
CA ILE A 76 -0.35 12.77 2.71
C ILE A 76 0.08 11.76 3.78
N ILE A 77 0.30 10.51 3.39
CA ILE A 77 0.72 9.44 4.31
C ILE A 77 2.06 9.78 4.97
N ARG A 78 3.05 10.22 4.19
CA ARG A 78 4.34 10.69 4.70
C ARG A 78 4.15 11.78 5.75
N LYS A 79 3.27 12.75 5.48
CA LYS A 79 3.01 13.82 6.44
C LYS A 79 2.40 13.32 7.75
N LEU A 80 1.55 12.30 7.71
CA LEU A 80 1.00 11.67 8.92
C LEU A 80 2.06 10.92 9.72
N LEU A 81 2.99 10.22 9.05
CA LEU A 81 4.09 9.51 9.70
C LEU A 81 5.05 10.51 10.39
N GLU A 82 5.39 11.60 9.71
CA GLU A 82 6.18 12.71 10.27
C GLU A 82 5.52 13.30 11.52
N ASN A 83 4.23 13.65 11.45
CA ASN A 83 3.54 14.23 12.61
C ASN A 83 3.50 13.29 13.81
N GLU A 84 3.32 11.98 13.59
CA GLU A 84 3.32 11.00 14.68
C GLU A 84 4.71 10.86 15.31
N ARG A 85 5.78 10.94 14.51
CA ARG A 85 7.16 11.00 15.01
C ARG A 85 7.39 12.27 15.83
N ASP A 86 7.02 13.43 15.30
CA ASP A 86 7.16 14.72 15.99
C ASP A 86 6.33 14.77 17.29
N ARG A 87 5.15 14.12 17.32
CA ARG A 87 4.37 13.95 18.55
C ARG A 87 5.10 13.05 19.54
N GLN A 88 5.63 11.92 19.09
CA GLN A 88 6.35 10.98 19.95
C GLN A 88 7.62 11.61 20.55
N GLU A 89 8.35 12.41 19.80
CA GLU A 89 9.56 13.10 20.29
C GLU A 89 9.23 14.15 21.36
N ARG A 90 8.11 14.86 21.21
CA ARG A 90 7.68 15.92 22.14
C ARG A 90 6.96 15.40 23.38
N GLU A 91 6.07 14.42 23.19
CA GLU A 91 5.14 13.95 24.23
C GLU A 91 5.50 12.55 24.76
N GLY A 92 6.38 11.82 24.08
CA GLY A 92 6.71 10.43 24.40
C GLY A 92 5.61 9.44 24.00
N GLY A 93 5.67 8.25 24.62
CA GLY A 93 4.69 7.18 24.44
C GLY A 93 4.90 6.31 23.19
N LYS A 94 3.93 5.41 22.96
CA LYS A 94 3.98 4.45 21.84
C LYS A 94 3.66 5.15 20.51
N ASN A 95 4.43 4.83 19.47
CA ASN A 95 4.19 5.31 18.11
C ASN A 95 2.99 4.57 17.50
N TYR A 96 2.01 5.32 17.01
CA TYR A 96 0.80 4.76 16.43
C TYR A 96 1.07 3.93 15.15
N TYR A 97 2.07 4.32 14.37
CA TYR A 97 2.49 3.61 13.17
C TYR A 97 3.69 2.69 13.41
N ASN A 98 4.01 2.34 14.66
CA ASN A 98 5.17 1.51 14.99
C ASN A 98 6.50 2.03 14.41
N LYS A 99 6.66 3.36 14.31
CA LYS A 99 7.84 4.02 13.71
C LYS A 99 8.07 3.64 12.25
N MET A 100 6.98 3.41 11.52
CA MET A 100 7.05 3.13 10.10
C MET A 100 7.64 4.30 9.32
N GLU A 101 8.55 3.99 8.41
CA GLU A 101 9.05 4.92 7.40
C GLU A 101 8.95 4.22 6.04
N ILE A 102 8.44 4.96 5.04
CA ILE A 102 8.35 4.48 3.66
C ILE A 102 8.95 5.56 2.77
N SER A 103 10.11 5.27 2.19
CA SER A 103 10.83 6.15 1.28
C SER A 103 10.06 6.33 -0.03
N GLN A 104 10.38 7.39 -0.78
CA GLN A 104 9.77 7.59 -2.11
C GLN A 104 10.12 6.45 -3.07
N GLU A 105 11.33 5.91 -2.98
CA GLU A 105 11.78 4.78 -3.81
C GLU A 105 10.96 3.53 -3.52
N GLU A 106 10.66 3.25 -2.25
CA GLU A 106 9.81 2.12 -1.84
C GLU A 106 8.37 2.28 -2.37
N TRP A 107 7.82 3.51 -2.36
CA TRP A 107 6.54 3.80 -3.01
C TRP A 107 6.59 3.54 -4.52
N ASP A 108 7.68 3.92 -5.19
CA ASP A 108 7.83 3.72 -6.63
C ASP A 108 7.99 2.24 -7.00
N VAL A 109 8.65 1.44 -6.15
CA VAL A 109 8.66 -0.03 -6.25
C VAL A 109 7.24 -0.57 -6.14
N VAL A 110 6.47 -0.18 -5.11
CA VAL A 110 5.07 -0.59 -4.93
C VAL A 110 4.24 -0.25 -6.17
N LYS A 111 4.40 0.94 -6.75
CA LYS A 111 3.68 1.32 -7.97
C LYS A 111 4.11 0.51 -9.19
N LYS A 112 5.41 0.29 -9.40
CA LYS A 112 5.93 -0.49 -10.52
C LYS A 112 5.39 -1.91 -10.48
N LEU A 113 5.45 -2.56 -9.32
CA LEU A 113 4.91 -3.90 -9.10
C LEU A 113 3.40 -3.93 -9.30
N ASN A 114 2.68 -2.94 -8.77
CA ASN A 114 1.23 -2.86 -8.95
C ASN A 114 0.89 -2.73 -10.44
N ASN A 115 1.58 -1.86 -11.19
CA ASN A 115 1.38 -1.71 -12.63
C ASN A 115 1.66 -3.01 -13.41
N MET A 116 2.76 -3.72 -13.10
CA MET A 116 3.08 -5.01 -13.73
C MET A 116 1.97 -6.04 -13.51
N LEU A 117 1.44 -6.14 -12.28
CA LEU A 117 0.32 -7.02 -11.96
C LEU A 117 -0.96 -6.60 -12.68
N GLY A 118 -1.22 -5.29 -12.80
CA GLY A 118 -2.36 -4.75 -13.53
C GLY A 118 -2.32 -5.07 -15.03
N VAL A 119 -1.15 -4.94 -15.66
CA VAL A 119 -0.93 -5.29 -17.08
C VAL A 119 -1.10 -6.79 -17.30
N SER A 120 -0.54 -7.62 -16.41
CA SER A 120 -0.66 -9.08 -16.50
C SER A 120 -2.12 -9.56 -16.39
N LEU A 121 -2.91 -8.97 -15.48
CA LEU A 121 -4.35 -9.24 -15.36
C LEU A 121 -5.14 -8.80 -16.60
N HIS A 122 -4.79 -7.67 -17.21
CA HIS A 122 -5.45 -7.15 -18.41
C HIS A 122 -5.18 -8.02 -19.65
N LEU A 123 -3.94 -8.48 -19.82
CA LEU A 123 -3.54 -9.33 -20.95
C LEU A 123 -4.04 -10.78 -20.82
N SER A 124 -4.21 -11.27 -19.60
CA SER A 124 -4.68 -12.64 -19.36
C SER A 124 -6.21 -12.78 -19.50
N PHE A 125 -6.96 -11.68 -19.38
CA PHE A 125 -8.43 -11.67 -19.47
C PHE A 125 -8.97 -10.44 -20.21
N PRO A 126 -8.73 -10.33 -21.54
CA PRO A 126 -9.27 -9.24 -22.34
C PRO A 126 -10.78 -9.44 -22.56
N GLY A 127 -11.62 -9.04 -21.60
CA GLY A 127 -13.08 -9.01 -21.80
C GLY A 127 -14.00 -9.28 -20.61
N ILE A 128 -13.51 -9.52 -19.39
CA ILE A 128 -14.38 -9.83 -18.24
C ILE A 128 -14.52 -8.61 -17.32
N ILE A 129 -15.71 -8.00 -17.29
CA ILE A 129 -16.17 -7.16 -16.18
C ILE A 129 -16.16 -8.06 -14.94
N LEU A 130 -15.39 -7.69 -13.91
CA LEU A 130 -15.19 -8.44 -12.67
C LEU A 130 -16.50 -9.10 -12.16
N PRO A 131 -16.54 -10.44 -12.05
CA PRO A 131 -16.75 -10.96 -10.71
C PRO A 131 -15.87 -12.17 -10.38
N HIS A 132 -15.53 -12.24 -9.09
CA HIS A 132 -15.37 -13.46 -8.30
C HIS A 132 -14.48 -14.59 -8.85
N GLN A 133 -13.43 -14.86 -8.07
CA GLN A 133 -12.54 -16.03 -8.09
C GLN A 133 -11.34 -15.96 -9.05
N MET A 134 -10.17 -15.73 -8.44
CA MET A 134 -8.96 -16.40 -8.88
C MET A 134 -8.12 -16.79 -7.67
N ILE A 135 -8.65 -17.75 -6.90
CA ILE A 135 -7.85 -18.68 -6.12
C ILE A 135 -7.23 -19.66 -7.12
N LEU A 136 -6.37 -19.22 -8.04
CA LEU A 136 -5.66 -20.13 -8.98
C LEU A 136 -4.32 -19.55 -9.47
N SER A 137 -3.59 -18.77 -8.66
CA SER A 137 -2.15 -18.54 -8.91
C SER A 137 -1.25 -19.25 -7.92
N ARG A 138 -1.79 -20.16 -7.09
CA ARG A 138 -0.99 -20.96 -6.15
C ARG A 138 -0.24 -22.12 -6.80
N ASN A 139 -0.42 -22.36 -8.10
CA ASN A 139 0.17 -23.49 -8.83
C ASN A 139 1.17 -23.08 -9.93
N PHE A 140 1.84 -21.93 -9.80
CA PHE A 140 3.02 -21.61 -10.63
C PHE A 140 4.28 -21.47 -9.76
N ILE A 141 4.49 -22.47 -8.92
CA ILE A 141 5.82 -22.91 -8.47
C ILE A 141 5.73 -24.45 -8.44
N SER A 142 6.18 -25.08 -9.52
CA SER A 142 6.70 -26.45 -9.52
C SER A 142 8.08 -26.41 -10.14
#